data_AF-A0A529XKQ7-F1
#
_entry.id   AF-A0A529XKQ7-F1
#
_cell.length_a   1.000
_cell.length_b   1.000
_cell.length_c   1.000
_cell.angle_alpha   90.00
_cell.angle_beta   90.00
_cell.angle_gamma   90.00
#
_symmetry.space_group_name_H-M   'P 1'
#
loop_
_entity.id
_entity.type
_entity.pdbx_description
1 polymer ?
#
loop_
_entity_poly.entity_id
_entity_poly.type
_entity_poly.pdbx_seq_one_letter_code
_entity_poly.pdbx_strand_id
1 'polypeptide(L)'
;DGFQGKTLVIGGDGRFYNREVIQKAIAIAAGNGFGKVMVGQGGILSTPAASNIIRKYKTFGGIILSASHNPGGPHEDFGIKYNAGNGGPAPEKITDAIFAKSKEIKSFKIADIGEIDIDTIGTVKAGDMTVEIFDPVKDYAELMESLFDFEALRKLFKSGFRMRFDAMHAVTGPYAKEILERRLGA
;
A
#
# COMPACT_ATOMS: atom_id res chain seq x y z
N ASP A 1 0.95 21.05 4.38
CA ASP A 1 2.25 21.44 4.99
C ASP A 1 2.85 20.30 5.79
N GLY A 2 4.13 20.39 6.17
CA GLY A 2 4.80 19.44 7.05
C GLY A 2 5.25 18.10 6.43
N PHE A 3 5.08 17.93 5.11
CA PHE A 3 5.44 16.69 4.40
C PHE A 3 6.88 16.70 3.83
N GLN A 4 7.52 17.87 3.74
CA GLN A 4 8.85 18.02 3.17
C GLN A 4 9.86 17.11 3.87
N GLY A 5 10.60 16.33 3.10
CA GLY A 5 11.57 15.34 3.61
C GLY A 5 10.96 14.14 4.35
N LYS A 6 9.63 14.04 4.46
CA LYS A 6 8.96 12.90 5.12
C LYS A 6 8.83 11.69 4.20
N THR A 7 8.35 10.59 4.78
CA THR A 7 8.04 9.34 4.09
C THR A 7 6.58 9.27 3.67
N LEU A 8 6.30 8.85 2.44
CA LEU A 8 4.98 8.52 1.92
C LEU A 8 4.89 7.02 1.59
N VAL A 9 3.80 6.36 1.96
CA VAL A 9 3.53 4.97 1.53
C VAL A 9 2.69 4.98 0.26
N ILE A 10 3.00 4.13 -0.71
CA ILE A 10 2.21 3.96 -1.94
C ILE A 10 2.03 2.48 -2.22
N GLY A 11 0.82 2.06 -2.55
CA GLY A 11 0.53 0.71 -3.00
C GLY A 11 -0.97 0.52 -3.26
N GLY A 12 -1.35 -0.65 -3.76
CA GLY A 12 -2.73 -0.88 -4.13
C GLY A 12 -3.14 -2.34 -4.23
N ASP A 13 -4.35 -2.56 -4.70
CA ASP A 13 -4.91 -3.89 -4.84
C ASP A 13 -4.48 -4.64 -6.11
N GLY A 14 -3.65 -4.02 -6.96
CA GLY A 14 -3.11 -4.63 -8.17
C GLY A 14 -4.06 -4.61 -9.36
N ARG A 15 -5.16 -3.84 -9.30
CA ARG A 15 -6.08 -3.66 -10.43
C ARG A 15 -5.41 -3.07 -11.67
N PHE A 16 -6.12 -3.10 -12.80
CA PHE A 16 -5.68 -2.45 -14.04
C PHE A 16 -5.20 -1.01 -13.78
N TYR A 17 -4.10 -0.62 -14.42
CA TYR A 17 -3.46 0.70 -14.31
C TYR A 17 -2.73 1.00 -12.98
N ASN A 18 -2.69 0.05 -12.04
CA ASN A 18 -2.07 0.26 -10.72
C ASN A 18 -0.58 0.62 -10.82
N ARG A 19 0.18 -0.09 -11.65
CA ARG A 19 1.63 0.09 -11.77
C ARG A 19 2.00 1.43 -12.41
N GLU A 20 1.24 1.83 -13.42
CA GLU A 20 1.39 3.10 -14.13
C GLU A 20 1.11 4.29 -13.20
N VAL A 21 0.08 4.19 -12.35
CA VAL A 21 -0.22 5.23 -11.36
C VAL A 21 0.83 5.29 -10.26
N ILE A 22 1.42 4.16 -9.87
CA ILE A 22 2.54 4.15 -8.91
C ILE A 22 3.73 4.94 -9.45
N GLN A 23 4.16 4.71 -10.69
CA GLN A 23 5.27 5.48 -11.30
C GLN A 23 4.99 6.99 -11.28
N LYS A 24 3.79 7.39 -11.69
CA LYS A 24 3.35 8.80 -11.65
C LYS A 24 3.34 9.36 -10.23
N ALA A 25 2.84 8.61 -9.26
CA ALA A 25 2.75 9.03 -7.87
C ALA A 25 4.14 9.20 -7.24
N ILE A 26 5.11 8.32 -7.57
CA ILE A 26 6.52 8.47 -7.15
C ILE A 26 7.12 9.75 -7.74
N ALA A 27 6.97 9.99 -9.04
CA ALA A 27 7.52 11.18 -9.70
C ALA A 27 6.88 12.48 -9.18
N ILE A 28 5.58 12.47 -8.88
CA ILE A 28 4.88 13.59 -8.24
C ILE A 28 5.37 13.80 -6.81
N ALA A 29 5.56 12.73 -6.04
CA ALA A 29 6.08 12.83 -4.66
C ALA A 29 7.48 13.45 -4.63
N ALA A 30 8.37 13.00 -5.52
CA ALA A 30 9.70 13.56 -5.71
C ALA A 30 9.64 15.05 -6.10
N GLY A 31 8.82 15.39 -7.12
CA GLY A 31 8.66 16.78 -7.58
C GLY A 31 8.06 17.73 -6.53
N ASN A 32 7.38 17.19 -5.51
CA ASN A 32 6.86 17.98 -4.40
C ASN A 32 7.81 18.04 -3.19
N GLY A 33 8.86 17.22 -3.13
CA GLY A 33 9.87 17.24 -2.07
C GLY A 33 9.66 16.25 -0.91
N PHE A 34 8.97 15.13 -1.16
CA PHE A 34 9.06 14.00 -0.23
C PHE A 34 10.50 13.49 -0.16
N GLY A 35 10.97 13.11 1.03
CA GLY A 35 12.32 12.57 1.21
C GLY A 35 12.40 11.08 0.93
N LYS A 36 11.28 10.37 1.13
CA LYS A 36 11.19 8.93 0.91
C LYS A 36 9.79 8.51 0.44
N VAL A 37 9.74 7.53 -0.46
CA VAL A 37 8.54 6.76 -0.77
C VAL A 37 8.79 5.28 -0.43
N MET A 38 7.82 4.64 0.23
CA MET A 38 7.80 3.20 0.46
C MET A 38 6.74 2.56 -0.43
N VAL A 39 7.12 1.55 -1.22
CA VAL A 39 6.24 0.84 -2.16
C VAL A 39 6.24 -0.65 -1.86
N GLY A 40 5.06 -1.25 -1.75
CA GLY A 40 4.96 -2.71 -1.65
C GLY A 40 5.41 -3.36 -2.96
N GLN A 41 6.16 -4.46 -2.88
CA GLN A 41 6.67 -5.19 -4.06
C GLN A 41 5.57 -5.44 -5.10
N GLY A 42 5.88 -5.17 -6.36
CA GLY A 42 4.95 -5.26 -7.49
C GLY A 42 3.85 -4.20 -7.50
N GLY A 43 3.87 -3.26 -6.54
CA GLY A 43 2.82 -2.28 -6.31
C GLY A 43 1.64 -2.80 -5.48
N ILE A 44 1.79 -3.97 -4.88
CA ILE A 44 0.76 -4.67 -4.10
C ILE A 44 0.81 -4.20 -2.65
N LEU A 45 -0.32 -3.76 -2.09
CA LEU A 45 -0.45 -3.43 -0.67
C LEU A 45 -1.94 -3.37 -0.30
N SER A 46 -2.39 -4.28 0.57
CA SER A 46 -3.77 -4.23 1.06
C SER A 46 -4.00 -3.02 1.96
N THR A 47 -5.23 -2.47 2.00
CA THR A 47 -5.60 -1.36 2.90
C THR A 47 -5.18 -1.56 4.36
N PRO A 48 -5.43 -2.72 5.02
CA PRO A 48 -4.98 -2.92 6.40
C PRO A 48 -3.45 -3.04 6.52
N ALA A 49 -2.75 -3.59 5.52
CA ALA A 49 -1.30 -3.59 5.50
C ALA A 49 -0.73 -2.17 5.34
N ALA A 50 -1.32 -1.33 4.48
CA ALA A 50 -0.94 0.08 4.34
C ALA A 50 -1.10 0.82 5.68
N SER A 51 -2.22 0.61 6.38
CA SER A 51 -2.43 1.17 7.73
C SER A 51 -1.35 0.74 8.72
N ASN A 52 -0.99 -0.54 8.70
CA ASN A 52 0.08 -1.09 9.55
C ASN A 52 1.44 -0.44 9.23
N ILE A 53 1.83 -0.36 7.96
CA ILE A 53 3.10 0.26 7.53
C ILE A 53 3.16 1.74 7.96
N ILE A 54 2.08 2.51 7.71
CA ILE A 54 2.01 3.92 8.10
C ILE A 54 2.26 4.08 9.61
N ARG A 55 1.62 3.24 10.43
CA ARG A 55 1.74 3.28 11.90
C ARG A 55 3.12 2.79 12.38
N LYS A 56 3.63 1.69 11.82
CA LYS A 56 4.91 1.07 12.19
C LYS A 56 6.07 2.01 11.91
N TYR A 57 6.10 2.64 10.73
CA TYR A 57 7.18 3.52 10.30
C TYR A 57 6.90 5.02 10.52
N LYS A 58 5.75 5.37 11.11
CA LYS A 58 5.33 6.75 11.40
C LYS A 58 5.44 7.65 10.17
N THR A 59 4.96 7.16 9.03
CA THR A 59 5.00 7.90 7.77
C THR A 59 4.05 9.10 7.80
N PHE A 60 4.19 10.03 6.86
CA PHE A 60 3.30 11.18 6.76
C PHE A 60 1.85 10.75 6.47
N GLY A 61 1.70 9.69 5.70
CA GLY A 61 0.45 9.07 5.30
C GLY A 61 0.70 8.02 4.22
N GLY A 62 -0.35 7.64 3.50
CA GLY A 62 -0.23 6.74 2.36
C GLY A 62 -1.28 6.95 1.30
N ILE A 63 -0.90 6.74 0.05
CA ILE A 63 -1.76 6.66 -1.12
C ILE A 63 -2.08 5.19 -1.36
N ILE A 64 -3.37 4.85 -1.36
CA ILE A 64 -3.87 3.49 -1.52
C ILE A 64 -4.69 3.43 -2.80
N LEU A 65 -4.22 2.65 -3.77
CA LEU A 65 -4.87 2.48 -5.08
C LEU A 65 -5.86 1.32 -4.98
N SER A 66 -7.12 1.64 -4.72
CA SER A 66 -8.20 0.67 -4.61
C SER A 66 -9.57 1.34 -4.70
N ALA A 67 -10.48 0.74 -5.46
CA ALA A 67 -11.92 1.07 -5.43
C ALA A 67 -12.71 0.09 -4.53
N SER A 68 -12.03 -0.62 -3.61
CA SER A 68 -12.66 -1.59 -2.70
C SER A 68 -13.38 -2.71 -3.47
N HIS A 69 -14.72 -2.73 -3.44
CA HIS A 69 -15.56 -3.75 -4.02
C HIS A 69 -16.08 -3.38 -5.43
N ASN A 70 -15.80 -2.16 -5.90
CA ASN A 70 -16.24 -1.75 -7.22
C ASN A 70 -15.50 -2.55 -8.30
N PRO A 71 -16.16 -2.86 -9.42
CA PRO A 71 -15.54 -3.53 -10.55
C PRO A 71 -14.20 -2.88 -10.94
N GLY A 72 -13.24 -3.70 -11.30
CA GLY A 72 -11.96 -3.27 -11.84
C GLY A 72 -11.81 -3.71 -13.29
N GLY A 73 -11.00 -2.99 -14.06
CA GLY A 73 -10.75 -3.30 -15.46
C GLY A 73 -10.42 -2.05 -16.28
N PRO A 74 -10.15 -2.21 -17.59
CA PRO A 74 -9.77 -1.10 -18.47
C PRO A 74 -10.82 0.01 -18.62
N HIS A 75 -12.08 -0.29 -18.32
CA HIS A 75 -13.22 0.62 -18.44
C HIS A 75 -14.00 0.80 -17.14
N GLU A 76 -13.46 0.28 -16.03
CA GLU A 76 -14.13 0.27 -14.73
C GLU A 76 -13.37 1.18 -13.74
N ASP A 77 -13.73 1.10 -12.46
CA ASP A 77 -13.28 2.06 -11.46
C ASP A 77 -11.79 1.96 -11.11
N PHE A 78 -11.15 3.13 -11.08
CA PHE A 78 -9.83 3.34 -10.51
C PHE A 78 -9.91 4.26 -9.28
N GLY A 79 -9.88 3.67 -8.09
CA GLY A 79 -9.96 4.40 -6.83
C GLY A 79 -8.59 4.81 -6.31
N ILE A 80 -8.45 6.07 -5.90
CA ILE A 80 -7.27 6.57 -5.16
C ILE A 80 -7.76 7.07 -3.81
N LYS A 81 -7.19 6.54 -2.73
CA LYS A 81 -7.50 6.90 -1.35
C LYS A 81 -6.27 7.46 -0.66
N TYR A 82 -6.49 8.31 0.33
CA TYR A 82 -5.45 8.81 1.21
C TYR A 82 -5.72 8.38 2.65
N ASN A 83 -4.71 7.78 3.28
CA ASN A 83 -4.69 7.55 4.72
C ASN A 83 -3.71 8.53 5.39
N ALA A 84 -4.12 9.11 6.51
CA ALA A 84 -3.30 10.04 7.28
C ALA A 84 -2.27 9.30 8.15
N GLY A 85 -1.35 10.04 8.79
CA GLY A 85 -0.27 9.46 9.61
C GLY A 85 -0.71 8.61 10.81
N ASN A 86 -1.99 8.64 11.19
CA ASN A 86 -2.56 7.71 12.18
C ASN A 86 -2.86 6.31 11.57
N GLY A 87 -2.62 6.13 10.28
CA GLY A 87 -2.90 4.91 9.51
C GLY A 87 -4.36 4.76 9.08
N GLY A 88 -5.25 5.66 9.52
CA GLY A 88 -6.67 5.65 9.19
C GLY A 88 -6.99 6.46 7.93
N PRO A 89 -8.22 6.37 7.42
CA PRO A 89 -8.67 7.19 6.30
C PRO A 89 -8.54 8.68 6.63
N ALA A 90 -8.28 9.49 5.61
CA ALA A 90 -8.24 10.94 5.76
C ALA A 90 -9.58 11.48 6.30
N PRO A 91 -9.57 12.35 7.32
CA PRO A 91 -10.79 13.03 7.78
C PRO A 91 -11.43 13.88 6.68
N GLU A 92 -12.74 14.14 6.80
CA GLU A 92 -13.52 14.90 5.80
C GLU A 92 -12.88 16.24 5.44
N LYS A 93 -12.39 16.98 6.44
CA LYS A 93 -11.67 18.24 6.23
C LYS A 93 -10.51 18.11 5.23
N ILE A 94 -9.80 16.98 5.22
CA ILE A 94 -8.70 16.72 4.27
C ILE A 94 -9.27 16.33 2.91
N THR A 95 -10.26 15.44 2.85
CA THR A 95 -10.83 14.99 1.58
C THR A 95 -11.54 16.11 0.84
N ASP A 96 -12.24 17.00 1.54
CA ASP A 96 -12.89 18.17 0.96
C ASP A 96 -11.87 19.17 0.43
N ALA A 97 -10.76 19.36 1.14
CA ALA A 97 -9.66 20.19 0.67
C ALA A 97 -9.00 19.61 -0.58
N ILE A 98 -8.83 18.28 -0.67
CA ILE A 98 -8.33 17.60 -1.88
C ILE A 98 -9.31 17.79 -3.04
N PHE A 99 -10.62 17.63 -2.80
CA PHE A 99 -11.65 17.81 -3.82
C PHE A 99 -11.77 19.26 -4.30
N ALA A 100 -11.72 20.23 -3.40
CA ALA A 100 -11.65 21.64 -3.77
C ALA A 100 -10.41 21.88 -4.63
N LYS A 101 -9.24 21.37 -4.21
CA LYS A 101 -7.99 21.59 -4.94
C LYS A 101 -7.95 20.94 -6.31
N SER A 102 -8.57 19.77 -6.49
CA SER A 102 -8.60 19.08 -7.79
C SER A 102 -9.36 19.84 -8.87
N LYS A 103 -10.31 20.72 -8.49
CA LYS A 103 -11.06 21.57 -9.43
C LYS A 103 -10.28 22.78 -9.94
N GLU A 104 -9.28 23.21 -9.18
CA GLU A 104 -8.54 24.45 -9.44
C GLU A 104 -7.04 24.21 -9.69
N ILE A 105 -6.57 22.96 -9.66
CA ILE A 105 -5.18 22.62 -9.98
C ILE A 105 -4.86 23.00 -11.43
N LYS A 106 -3.77 23.76 -11.62
CA LYS A 106 -3.35 24.29 -12.94
C LYS A 106 -2.10 23.62 -13.49
N SER A 107 -1.35 22.94 -12.64
CA SER A 107 -0.08 22.31 -12.98
C SER A 107 0.26 21.19 -12.00
N PHE A 108 1.04 20.23 -12.46
CA PHE A 108 1.62 19.17 -11.65
C PHE A 108 3.13 19.39 -11.54
N LYS A 109 3.68 19.15 -10.35
CA LYS A 109 5.12 19.03 -10.16
C LYS A 109 5.47 17.55 -10.32
N ILE A 110 6.18 17.22 -11.39
CA ILE A 110 6.60 15.86 -11.73
C ILE A 110 8.10 15.92 -11.92
N ALA A 111 8.85 15.14 -11.12
CA ALA A 111 10.29 15.04 -11.30
C ALA A 111 10.61 14.11 -12.47
N ASP A 112 11.66 14.45 -13.23
CA ASP A 112 12.22 13.57 -14.26
C ASP A 112 13.22 12.60 -13.61
N ILE A 113 12.71 11.43 -13.20
CA ILE A 113 13.46 10.43 -12.42
C ILE A 113 13.54 9.06 -13.12
N GLY A 114 12.98 8.94 -14.32
CA GLY A 114 12.81 7.66 -15.02
C GLY A 114 11.83 6.70 -14.32
N GLU A 115 11.73 5.49 -14.84
CA GLU A 115 10.94 4.42 -14.21
C GLU A 115 11.72 3.74 -13.09
N ILE A 116 11.02 3.43 -12.00
CA ILE A 116 11.57 2.68 -10.87
C ILE A 116 11.14 1.22 -10.97
N ASP A 117 12.10 0.30 -10.88
CA ASP A 117 11.81 -1.12 -10.69
C ASP A 117 11.12 -1.32 -9.32
N ILE A 118 9.85 -1.72 -9.36
CA ILE A 118 9.04 -1.99 -8.17
C ILE A 118 8.93 -3.49 -7.87
N ASP A 119 9.54 -4.36 -8.67
CA ASP A 119 9.49 -5.81 -8.49
C ASP A 119 10.67 -6.33 -7.66
N THR A 120 11.78 -5.60 -7.61
CA THR A 120 12.95 -5.96 -6.80
C THR A 120 12.93 -5.26 -5.45
N ILE A 121 12.89 -6.04 -4.36
CA ILE A 121 13.04 -5.51 -3.00
C ILE A 121 14.40 -4.83 -2.85
N GLY A 122 14.40 -3.61 -2.33
CA GLY A 122 15.61 -2.82 -2.20
C GLY A 122 15.33 -1.34 -2.05
N THR A 123 16.38 -0.54 -2.13
CA THR A 123 16.30 0.92 -2.03
C THR A 123 17.04 1.55 -3.20
N VAL A 124 16.38 2.48 -3.87
CA VAL A 124 16.93 3.21 -5.02
C VAL A 124 16.78 4.72 -4.83
N LYS A 125 17.63 5.50 -5.49
CA LYS A 125 17.50 6.96 -5.53
C LYS A 125 16.57 7.38 -6.68
N ALA A 126 15.78 8.42 -6.43
CA ALA A 126 14.89 9.07 -7.39
C ALA A 126 15.02 10.59 -7.23
N GLY A 127 16.03 11.18 -7.88
CA GLY A 127 16.48 12.55 -7.58
C GLY A 127 17.01 12.66 -6.14
N ASP A 128 16.53 13.65 -5.41
CA ASP A 128 16.86 13.84 -3.98
C ASP A 128 16.01 12.95 -3.04
N MET A 129 15.02 12.25 -3.58
CA MET A 129 14.15 11.33 -2.85
C MET A 129 14.71 9.90 -2.90
N THR A 130 14.39 9.10 -1.89
CA THR A 130 14.66 7.65 -1.88
C THR A 130 13.37 6.86 -2.10
N VAL A 131 13.41 5.79 -2.89
CA VAL A 131 12.29 4.84 -3.04
C VAL A 131 12.71 3.50 -2.43
N GLU A 132 11.95 3.01 -1.46
CA GLU A 132 12.13 1.70 -0.84
C GLU A 132 11.03 0.75 -1.31
N ILE A 133 11.43 -0.36 -1.91
CA ILE A 133 10.55 -1.47 -2.28
C ILE A 133 10.64 -2.51 -1.17
N PHE A 134 9.52 -2.81 -0.52
CA PHE A 134 9.46 -3.71 0.63
C PHE A 134 8.49 -4.89 0.40
N ASP A 135 8.67 -5.97 1.17
CA ASP A 135 7.74 -7.10 1.19
C ASP A 135 6.36 -6.64 1.71
N PRO A 136 5.30 -6.70 0.88
CA PRO A 136 4.01 -6.11 1.21
C PRO A 136 3.21 -6.89 2.27
N VAL A 137 3.67 -8.08 2.66
CA VAL A 137 2.98 -8.99 3.57
C VAL A 137 3.70 -9.10 4.91
N LYS A 138 5.04 -9.09 4.91
CA LYS A 138 5.87 -9.37 6.10
C LYS A 138 5.41 -8.65 7.37
N ASP A 139 5.34 -7.32 7.34
CA ASP A 139 5.01 -6.52 8.51
C ASP A 139 3.57 -6.75 8.99
N TYR A 140 2.64 -7.01 8.06
CA TYR A 140 1.26 -7.31 8.41
C TYR A 140 1.12 -8.70 9.03
N ALA A 141 1.84 -9.70 8.51
CA ALA A 141 1.85 -11.04 9.08
C ALA A 141 2.49 -11.06 10.48
N GLU A 142 3.56 -10.30 10.70
CA GLU A 142 4.13 -10.06 12.05
C GLU A 142 3.10 -9.41 12.99
N LEU A 143 2.34 -8.41 12.51
CA LEU A 143 1.26 -7.82 13.31
C LEU A 143 0.20 -8.86 13.68
N MET A 144 -0.26 -9.68 12.72
CA MET A 144 -1.28 -10.71 13.00
C MET A 144 -0.79 -11.72 14.04
N GLU A 145 0.46 -12.16 13.95
CA GLU A 145 1.07 -13.08 14.93
C GLU A 145 1.22 -12.45 16.33
N SER A 146 1.32 -11.11 16.42
CA SER A 146 1.31 -10.42 17.72
C SER A 146 -0.09 -10.21 18.31
N LEU A 147 -1.14 -10.25 17.48
CA LEU A 147 -2.52 -10.00 17.89
C LEU A 147 -3.30 -11.28 18.20
N PHE A 148 -2.94 -12.39 17.57
CA PHE A 148 -3.64 -13.68 17.71
C PHE A 148 -2.71 -14.76 18.23
N ASP A 149 -3.27 -15.74 18.94
CA ASP A 149 -2.54 -16.93 19.38
C ASP A 149 -2.28 -17.87 18.20
N PHE A 150 -1.16 -17.65 17.51
CA PHE A 150 -0.74 -18.49 16.38
C PHE A 150 -0.39 -19.91 16.82
N GLU A 151 -0.01 -20.13 18.08
CA GLU A 151 0.25 -21.49 18.57
C GLU A 151 -1.04 -22.29 18.65
N ALA A 152 -2.10 -21.70 19.20
CA ALA A 152 -3.44 -22.32 19.24
C ALA A 152 -3.99 -22.57 17.83
N LEU A 153 -3.84 -21.61 16.91
CA LEU A 153 -4.30 -21.77 15.52
C LEU A 153 -3.52 -22.88 14.78
N ARG A 154 -2.19 -22.96 14.96
CA ARG A 154 -1.38 -24.08 14.43
C ARG A 154 -1.86 -25.43 15.00
N LYS A 155 -2.18 -25.50 16.30
CA LYS A 155 -2.71 -26.73 16.92
C LYS A 155 -4.07 -27.13 16.31
N LEU A 156 -4.93 -26.16 16.01
CA LEU A 156 -6.24 -26.40 15.36
C LEU A 156 -6.08 -27.02 13.96
N PHE A 157 -5.19 -26.47 13.12
CA PHE A 157 -4.93 -27.07 11.80
C PHE A 157 -4.29 -28.47 11.92
N LYS A 158 -3.33 -28.63 12.84
CA LYS A 158 -2.72 -29.94 13.13
C LYS A 158 -3.70 -30.98 13.63
N SER A 159 -4.80 -30.60 14.28
CA SER A 159 -5.86 -31.55 14.70
C SER A 159 -6.78 -31.98 13.55
N GLY A 160 -6.53 -31.53 12.32
CA GLY A 160 -7.27 -31.94 11.12
C GLY A 160 -8.42 -31.00 10.74
N PHE A 161 -8.51 -29.81 11.34
CA PHE A 161 -9.47 -28.79 10.89
C PHE A 161 -9.18 -28.39 9.45
N ARG A 162 -10.23 -28.27 8.63
CA ARG A 162 -10.12 -27.89 7.22
C ARG A 162 -10.88 -26.61 6.96
N MET A 163 -10.30 -25.74 6.13
CA MET A 163 -10.95 -24.52 5.68
C MET A 163 -10.86 -24.36 4.17
N ARG A 164 -11.69 -23.46 3.61
CA ARG A 164 -11.56 -22.97 2.25
C ARG A 164 -11.48 -21.46 2.29
N PHE A 165 -10.48 -20.91 1.62
CA PHE A 165 -10.28 -19.48 1.46
C PHE A 165 -10.29 -19.17 -0.03
N ASP A 166 -11.08 -18.18 -0.43
CA ASP A 166 -11.07 -17.66 -1.80
C ASP A 166 -10.66 -16.19 -1.74
N ALA A 167 -9.53 -15.87 -2.39
CA ALA A 167 -9.04 -14.50 -2.50
C ALA A 167 -9.76 -13.72 -3.60
N MET A 168 -10.56 -14.38 -4.45
CA MET A 168 -11.20 -13.81 -5.64
C MET A 168 -10.23 -13.07 -6.56
N HIS A 169 -9.01 -13.60 -6.70
CA HIS A 169 -7.87 -12.95 -7.39
C HIS A 169 -7.52 -11.54 -6.87
N ALA A 170 -7.96 -11.19 -5.67
CA ALA A 170 -7.69 -9.90 -5.05
C ALA A 170 -6.36 -9.88 -4.28
N VAL A 171 -6.03 -8.69 -3.78
CA VAL A 171 -4.81 -8.37 -3.02
C VAL A 171 -4.55 -9.29 -1.82
N THR A 172 -5.55 -10.00 -1.30
CA THR A 172 -5.44 -10.88 -0.13
C THR A 172 -4.75 -12.21 -0.42
N GLY A 173 -4.58 -12.60 -1.69
CA GLY A 173 -3.96 -13.89 -2.07
C GLY A 173 -2.57 -14.11 -1.46
N PRO A 174 -1.59 -13.19 -1.64
CA PRO A 174 -0.28 -13.29 -1.00
C PRO A 174 -0.34 -13.36 0.54
N TYR A 175 -1.28 -12.63 1.15
CA TYR A 175 -1.48 -12.64 2.61
C TYR A 175 -2.01 -13.98 3.10
N ALA A 176 -2.88 -14.65 2.34
CA ALA A 176 -3.39 -15.97 2.72
C ALA A 176 -2.32 -17.06 2.62
N LYS A 177 -1.46 -17.01 1.59
CA LYS A 177 -0.32 -17.93 1.47
C LYS A 177 0.67 -17.77 2.62
N GLU A 178 1.04 -16.54 2.94
CA GLU A 178 1.92 -16.25 4.06
C GLU A 178 1.29 -16.62 5.42
N ILE A 179 0.08 -16.11 5.57
CA ILE A 179 -0.96 -16.36 6.55
C ILE A 179 -1.15 -17.81 7.00
N LEU A 180 -2.03 -18.42 6.23
CA LEU A 180 -2.71 -19.67 6.47
C LEU A 180 -1.78 -20.83 6.12
N GLU A 181 -1.16 -20.81 4.94
CA GLU A 181 -0.29 -21.92 4.50
C GLU A 181 1.05 -21.91 5.24
N ARG A 182 1.82 -20.82 5.15
CA ARG A 182 3.21 -20.80 5.67
C ARG A 182 3.29 -20.72 7.20
N ARG A 183 2.60 -19.77 7.83
CA ARG A 183 2.71 -19.57 9.28
C ARG A 183 1.80 -20.49 10.09
N LEU A 184 0.57 -20.76 9.62
CA LEU A 184 -0.39 -21.57 10.38
C LEU A 184 -0.41 -23.05 9.99
N GLY A 185 0.02 -23.41 8.77
CA GLY A 185 0.05 -24.79 8.29
C GLY A 185 -1.35 -25.34 7.95
N ALA A 186 -2.23 -24.49 7.42
CA ALA A 186 -3.57 -24.83 6.97
C ALA A 186 -3.59 -25.74 5.73
#